data_AF-A0AAP5LPN4-F1
#
_entry.id   AF-A0AAP5LPN4-F1
#
_cell.length_a   1.000
_cell.length_b   1.000
_cell.length_c   1.000
_cell.angle_alpha   90.00
_cell.angle_beta   90.00
_cell.angle_gamma   90.00
#
_symmetry.space_group_name_H-M   'P 1'
#
loop_
_entity.id
_entity.type
_entity.pdbx_description
1 polymer ?
#
loop_
_entity_poly.entity_id
_entity_poly.type
_entity_poly.pdbx_seq_one_letter_code
_entity_poly.pdbx_strand_id
1 'polypeptide(L)'
;MEASALKEQLLLFRRDDTLPSDVENPYEVAMHMLRHIGSTDPVLRDELIYVTFATWIAHGVFSAAQLREILHIAIDDEHLFYRLGEQGTDSVFTRTFSVLLIPPILSVDRQSPFLNKTDIERVQRRLVTYLKEEKDIRGYVEDKGWAHAPAHGADAAEDLAQSSNIDRSGLRQLLVALAVKITEPSTVHIYDEDQRIAHAVVTILRRNMLELDDITSWIDSLQRSNSRGTQTLQETSQQAMNVRVFLQTLYFIIRTEEEEPFTFVRHEIIKVIEKARL
;
A
#
# COMPACT_ATOMS: atom_id res chain seq x y z
N MET A 1 23.01 15.35 3.13
CA MET A 1 22.49 16.70 2.87
C MET A 1 21.35 17.02 3.83
N GLU A 2 21.23 18.27 4.28
CA GLU A 2 20.08 18.75 5.06
C GLU A 2 18.82 18.80 4.20
N ALA A 3 17.64 18.76 4.84
CA ALA A 3 16.35 18.71 4.13
C ALA A 3 16.12 19.92 3.20
N SER A 4 16.50 21.13 3.64
CA SER A 4 16.36 22.35 2.84
C SER A 4 17.22 22.32 1.57
N ALA A 5 18.47 21.90 1.70
CA ALA A 5 19.38 21.77 0.56
C ALA A 5 18.91 20.69 -0.42
N LEU A 6 18.38 19.57 0.07
CA LEU A 6 17.77 18.54 -0.78
C LEU A 6 16.55 19.10 -1.53
N LYS A 7 15.69 19.86 -0.83
CA LYS A 7 14.52 20.48 -1.44
C LYS A 7 14.91 21.42 -2.57
N GLU A 8 15.88 22.30 -2.34
CA GLU A 8 16.41 23.21 -3.36
C GLU A 8 16.96 22.44 -4.56
N GLN A 9 17.75 21.38 -4.32
CA GLN A 9 18.29 20.54 -5.38
C GLN A 9 17.19 19.88 -6.23
N LEU A 10 16.18 19.28 -5.60
CA LEU A 10 15.08 18.63 -6.33
C LEU A 10 14.20 19.65 -7.07
N LEU A 11 14.03 20.86 -6.53
CA LEU A 11 13.35 21.95 -7.22
C LEU A 11 14.11 22.41 -8.47
N LEU A 12 15.45 22.43 -8.43
CA LEU A 12 16.26 22.73 -9.60
C LEU A 12 16.07 21.67 -10.70
N PHE A 13 16.11 20.39 -10.34
CA PHE A 13 15.85 19.30 -11.30
C PHE A 13 14.49 19.44 -11.97
N ARG A 14 13.45 19.73 -11.19
CA ARG A 14 12.10 19.96 -11.71
C ARG A 14 12.02 21.20 -12.61
N ARG A 15 12.61 22.32 -12.20
CA ARG A 15 12.54 23.59 -12.94
C ARG A 15 13.26 23.51 -14.28
N ASP A 16 14.40 22.84 -14.30
CA ASP A 16 15.28 22.79 -15.47
C ASP A 16 14.93 21.60 -16.38
N ASP A 17 13.79 20.92 -16.15
CA ASP A 17 13.37 19.68 -16.82
C ASP A 17 14.53 18.67 -16.94
N THR A 18 15.36 18.60 -15.88
CA THR A 18 16.61 17.85 -15.90
C THR A 18 16.29 16.39 -16.15
N LEU A 19 16.81 15.85 -17.25
CA LEU A 19 16.63 14.44 -17.53
C LEU A 19 17.35 13.64 -16.45
N PRO A 20 16.79 12.50 -16.02
CA PRO A 20 17.45 11.71 -14.99
C PRO A 20 18.86 11.22 -15.38
N SER A 21 19.18 11.18 -16.68
CA SER A 21 20.52 10.89 -17.24
C SER A 21 21.54 11.99 -16.98
N ASP A 22 21.10 13.21 -16.70
CA ASP A 22 21.94 14.40 -16.61
C ASP A 22 22.30 14.72 -15.15
N VAL A 23 21.71 13.99 -14.20
CA VAL A 23 22.01 14.11 -12.78
C VAL A 23 23.32 13.39 -12.47
N GLU A 24 24.29 14.13 -11.94
CA GLU A 24 25.53 13.54 -11.43
C GLU A 24 25.23 12.73 -10.15
N ASN A 25 25.66 11.46 -10.14
CA ASN A 25 25.49 10.53 -9.01
C ASN A 25 24.03 10.43 -8.48
N PRO A 26 23.05 10.03 -9.30
CA PRO A 26 21.64 9.99 -8.90
C PRO A 26 21.39 9.05 -7.72
N TYR A 27 22.22 8.03 -7.55
CA TYR A 27 22.13 7.12 -6.41
C TYR A 27 22.44 7.80 -5.06
N GLU A 28 23.39 8.73 -5.02
CA GLU A 28 23.70 9.48 -3.80
C GLU A 28 22.53 10.40 -3.41
N VAL A 29 21.91 11.05 -4.39
CA VAL A 29 20.68 11.84 -4.19
C VAL A 29 19.57 10.93 -3.65
N ALA A 30 19.40 9.72 -4.19
CA ALA A 30 18.43 8.76 -3.69
C ALA A 30 18.65 8.38 -2.21
N MET A 31 19.90 8.25 -1.77
CA MET A 31 20.20 8.00 -0.34
C MET A 31 19.82 9.18 0.55
N HIS A 32 19.94 10.42 0.05
CA HIS A 32 19.42 11.59 0.76
C HIS A 32 17.90 11.65 0.76
N MET A 33 17.25 11.28 -0.33
CA MET A 33 15.80 11.20 -0.42
C MET A 33 15.23 10.15 0.55
N LEU A 34 15.82 8.95 0.66
CA LEU A 34 15.43 7.94 1.66
C LEU A 34 15.52 8.48 3.08
N ARG A 35 16.62 9.19 3.40
CA ARG A 35 16.83 9.76 4.74
C ARG A 35 15.77 10.82 5.13
N HIS A 36 15.15 11.47 4.13
CA HIS A 36 14.13 12.50 4.31
C HIS A 36 12.73 12.06 3.84
N ILE A 37 12.53 10.75 3.62
CA ILE A 37 11.30 10.19 3.04
C ILE A 37 10.05 10.44 3.89
N GLY A 38 10.23 10.66 5.19
CA GLY A 38 9.19 10.99 6.15
C GLY A 38 9.09 12.47 6.52
N SER A 39 9.62 13.38 5.69
CA SER A 39 9.59 14.82 5.96
C SER A 39 8.16 15.32 6.25
N THR A 40 8.01 16.23 7.21
CA THR A 40 6.72 16.88 7.51
C THR A 40 6.37 17.99 6.51
N ASP A 41 7.32 18.39 5.67
CA ASP A 41 7.10 19.30 4.54
C ASP A 41 6.50 18.51 3.35
N PRO A 42 5.21 18.69 3.04
CA PRO A 42 4.53 17.91 1.99
C PRO A 42 5.08 18.20 0.60
N VAL A 43 5.65 19.39 0.36
CA VAL A 43 6.27 19.69 -0.94
C VAL A 43 7.55 18.88 -1.12
N LEU A 44 8.37 18.78 -0.06
CA LEU A 44 9.58 17.95 -0.11
C LEU A 44 9.23 16.47 -0.23
N ARG A 45 8.27 15.99 0.55
CA ARG A 45 7.95 14.57 0.62
C ARG A 45 7.16 14.07 -0.59
N ASP A 46 6.00 14.65 -0.85
CA ASP A 46 5.02 14.15 -1.81
C ASP A 46 5.38 14.59 -3.21
N GLU A 47 5.58 15.89 -3.40
CA GLU A 47 5.79 16.42 -4.74
C GLU A 47 7.22 16.15 -5.22
N LEU A 48 8.23 16.25 -4.35
CA LEU A 48 9.63 16.17 -4.76
C LEU A 48 10.19 14.75 -4.60
N ILE A 49 10.36 14.25 -3.38
CA ILE A 49 11.00 12.96 -3.11
C ILE A 49 10.25 11.82 -3.81
N TYR A 50 8.96 11.67 -3.57
CA TYR A 50 8.19 10.56 -4.14
C TYR A 50 8.12 10.62 -5.68
N VAL A 51 7.78 11.78 -6.26
CA VAL A 51 7.71 11.92 -7.73
C VAL A 51 9.09 11.70 -8.37
N THR A 52 10.17 12.17 -7.74
CA THR A 52 11.54 11.94 -8.25
C THR A 52 11.85 10.45 -8.23
N PHE A 53 11.58 9.74 -7.14
CA PHE A 53 11.75 8.28 -7.08
C PHE A 53 10.93 7.57 -8.17
N ALA A 54 9.63 7.84 -8.24
CA ALA A 54 8.74 7.21 -9.22
C ALA A 54 9.24 7.45 -10.66
N THR A 55 9.64 8.68 -10.97
CA THR A 55 10.17 9.06 -12.28
C THR A 55 11.49 8.36 -12.58
N TRP A 56 12.45 8.41 -11.67
CA TRP A 56 13.79 7.85 -11.89
C TRP A 56 13.79 6.33 -11.95
N ILE A 57 12.96 5.67 -11.15
CA ILE A 57 12.76 4.21 -11.22
C ILE A 57 12.16 3.84 -12.59
N ALA A 58 11.11 4.55 -13.03
CA ALA A 58 10.46 4.28 -14.32
C ALA A 58 11.39 4.53 -15.52
N HIS A 59 12.32 5.47 -15.42
CA HIS A 59 13.30 5.79 -16.48
C HIS A 59 14.58 4.93 -16.41
N GLY A 60 14.65 3.94 -15.51
CA GLY A 60 15.79 3.02 -15.44
C GLY A 60 17.11 3.67 -14.99
N VAL A 61 17.03 4.73 -14.18
CA VAL A 61 18.20 5.48 -13.68
C VAL A 61 19.09 4.63 -12.79
N PHE A 62 18.47 3.74 -12.03
CA PHE A 62 19.15 2.89 -11.08
C PHE A 62 19.43 1.52 -11.69
N SER A 63 20.63 1.00 -11.43
CA SER A 63 20.94 -0.39 -11.72
C SER A 63 20.09 -1.35 -10.86
N ALA A 64 19.96 -2.60 -11.30
CA ALA A 64 19.30 -3.66 -10.54
C ALA A 64 19.81 -3.80 -9.10
N ALA A 65 21.12 -3.63 -8.88
CA ALA A 65 21.72 -3.70 -7.55
C ALA A 65 21.26 -2.52 -6.67
N GLN A 66 21.24 -1.31 -7.23
CA GLN A 66 20.78 -0.11 -6.53
C GLN A 66 19.29 -0.15 -6.21
N LEU A 67 18.45 -0.63 -7.15
CA LEU A 67 17.01 -0.81 -6.88
C LEU A 67 16.76 -1.83 -5.77
N ARG A 68 17.49 -2.94 -5.75
CA ARG A 68 17.40 -3.92 -4.67
C ARG A 68 17.80 -3.30 -3.33
N GLU A 69 18.86 -2.49 -3.29
CA GLU A 69 19.30 -1.81 -2.07
C GLU A 69 18.28 -0.78 -1.58
N ILE A 70 17.75 0.08 -2.47
CA ILE A 70 16.68 1.04 -2.16
C ILE A 70 15.46 0.31 -1.59
N LEU A 71 15.04 -0.79 -2.20
CA LEU A 71 13.93 -1.61 -1.69
C LEU A 71 14.21 -2.15 -0.29
N HIS A 72 15.42 -2.68 -0.06
CA HIS A 72 15.80 -3.25 1.23
C HIS A 72 15.83 -2.21 2.34
N ILE A 73 16.27 -0.98 2.03
CA ILE A 73 16.20 0.17 2.95
C ILE A 73 14.74 0.55 3.20
N ALA A 74 13.94 0.73 2.14
CA ALA A 74 12.53 1.11 2.29
C ALA A 74 11.73 0.14 3.19
N ILE A 75 12.05 -1.16 3.19
CA ILE A 75 11.35 -2.16 4.02
C ILE A 75 12.03 -2.48 5.36
N ASP A 76 13.05 -1.71 5.76
CA ASP A 76 13.81 -1.95 7.00
C ASP A 76 13.10 -1.45 8.27
N ASP A 77 13.80 -1.54 9.40
CA ASP A 77 13.27 -1.18 10.72
C ASP A 77 13.25 0.34 10.97
N GLU A 78 14.07 1.09 10.27
CA GLU A 78 14.18 2.56 10.35
C GLU A 78 13.29 3.28 9.33
N HIS A 79 12.65 2.54 8.42
CA HIS A 79 11.75 3.03 7.38
C HIS A 79 10.34 2.47 7.54
N LEU A 80 10.01 1.34 6.90
CA LEU A 80 8.67 0.73 6.96
C LEU A 80 8.20 0.45 8.39
N PHE A 81 9.09 0.05 9.30
CA PHE A 81 8.73 -0.21 10.70
C PHE A 81 9.13 0.90 11.68
N TYR A 82 9.48 2.09 11.17
CA TYR A 82 9.86 3.23 12.00
C TYR A 82 8.75 3.58 13.00
N ARG A 83 8.93 3.19 14.26
CA ARG A 83 7.94 3.33 15.34
C ARG A 83 6.56 2.76 14.99
N LEU A 84 6.54 1.60 14.34
CA LEU A 84 5.31 0.95 13.87
C LEU A 84 4.22 0.88 14.95
N GLY A 85 3.01 1.30 14.59
CA GLY A 85 1.85 1.32 15.47
C GLY A 85 1.71 2.56 16.35
N GLU A 86 2.68 3.47 16.34
CA GLU A 86 2.53 4.81 16.92
C GLU A 86 1.49 5.62 16.12
N GLN A 87 0.59 6.31 16.83
CA GLN A 87 -0.54 7.04 16.27
C GLN A 87 -0.43 8.53 16.58
N GLY A 88 -0.87 9.37 15.63
CA GLY A 88 -1.02 10.81 15.84
C GLY A 88 0.29 11.60 15.78
N THR A 89 1.41 10.93 15.51
CA THR A 89 2.74 11.56 15.39
C THR A 89 3.19 11.63 13.93
N ASP A 90 4.31 12.27 13.68
CA ASP A 90 4.86 12.41 12.32
C ASP A 90 5.60 11.16 11.84
N SER A 91 5.76 10.14 12.70
CA SER A 91 6.43 8.88 12.32
C SER A 91 5.67 8.12 11.23
N VAL A 92 4.36 8.38 11.07
CA VAL A 92 3.54 7.82 10.00
C VAL A 92 4.08 8.17 8.62
N PHE A 93 4.62 9.36 8.40
CA PHE A 93 5.10 9.77 7.07
C PHE A 93 6.29 8.92 6.61
N THR A 94 7.22 8.59 7.51
CA THR A 94 8.32 7.67 7.17
C THR A 94 7.78 6.34 6.70
N ARG A 95 6.89 5.70 7.48
CA ARG A 95 6.39 4.35 7.17
C ARG A 95 5.59 4.33 5.87
N THR A 96 4.71 5.29 5.71
CA THR A 96 3.75 5.36 4.60
C THR A 96 4.39 5.73 3.27
N PHE A 97 5.42 6.57 3.26
CA PHE A 97 6.16 6.84 2.03
C PHE A 97 7.21 5.75 1.73
N SER A 98 7.70 5.05 2.75
CA SER A 98 8.55 3.88 2.55
C SER A 98 7.80 2.73 1.88
N VAL A 99 6.57 2.42 2.33
CA VAL A 99 5.76 1.38 1.69
C VAL A 99 5.35 1.77 0.25
N LEU A 100 5.17 3.07 -0.01
CA LEU A 100 4.81 3.60 -1.34
C LEU A 100 5.95 3.51 -2.37
N LEU A 101 7.19 3.24 -1.96
CA LEU A 101 8.29 2.94 -2.88
C LEU A 101 8.28 1.51 -3.42
N ILE A 102 7.55 0.59 -2.78
CA ILE A 102 7.51 -0.83 -3.20
C ILE A 102 6.91 -0.97 -4.62
N PRO A 103 5.72 -0.40 -4.94
CA PRO A 103 5.10 -0.53 -6.25
C PRO A 103 6.01 -0.21 -7.45
N PRO A 104 6.62 0.98 -7.58
CA PRO A 104 7.43 1.31 -8.76
C PRO A 104 8.63 0.37 -8.92
N ILE A 105 9.23 -0.10 -7.82
CA ILE A 105 10.36 -1.05 -7.88
C ILE A 105 9.89 -2.42 -8.37
N LEU A 106 8.77 -2.93 -7.84
CA LEU A 106 8.20 -4.20 -8.29
C LEU A 106 7.71 -4.14 -9.75
N SER A 107 7.24 -2.98 -10.20
CA SER A 107 6.87 -2.76 -11.60
C SER A 107 8.07 -2.93 -12.53
N VAL A 108 9.24 -2.40 -12.16
CA VAL A 108 10.49 -2.62 -12.91
C VAL A 108 10.92 -4.08 -12.87
N ASP A 109 10.84 -4.74 -11.71
CA ASP A 109 11.16 -6.16 -11.57
C ASP A 109 10.28 -7.05 -12.46
N ARG A 110 8.98 -6.74 -12.60
CA ARG A 110 8.10 -7.48 -13.50
C ARG A 110 8.49 -7.33 -14.98
N GLN A 111 9.03 -6.18 -15.38
CA GLN A 111 9.46 -5.92 -16.76
C GLN A 111 10.85 -6.50 -17.05
N SER A 112 11.76 -6.41 -16.08
CA SER A 112 13.13 -6.91 -16.17
C SER A 112 13.55 -7.51 -14.83
N PRO A 113 13.29 -8.80 -14.60
CA PRO A 113 13.48 -9.44 -13.30
C PRO A 113 14.90 -9.30 -12.75
N PHE A 114 14.99 -8.82 -11.52
CA PHE A 114 16.25 -8.71 -10.76
C PHE A 114 16.12 -9.13 -9.30
N LEU A 115 14.91 -9.17 -8.75
CA LEU A 115 14.60 -9.69 -7.41
C LEU A 115 14.43 -11.20 -7.48
N ASN A 116 15.02 -11.89 -6.49
CA ASN A 116 14.86 -13.34 -6.38
C ASN A 116 13.70 -13.68 -5.44
N LYS A 117 13.38 -14.97 -5.32
CA LYS A 117 12.30 -15.44 -4.44
C LYS A 117 12.47 -14.98 -2.99
N THR A 118 13.69 -15.01 -2.45
CA THR A 118 13.98 -14.57 -1.07
C THR A 118 13.72 -13.08 -0.87
N ASP A 119 14.01 -12.25 -1.88
CA ASP A 119 13.66 -10.82 -1.84
C ASP A 119 12.14 -10.63 -1.76
N ILE A 120 11.38 -11.31 -2.62
CA ILE A 120 9.92 -11.21 -2.67
C ILE A 120 9.27 -11.74 -1.38
N GLU A 121 9.76 -12.86 -0.84
CA GLU A 121 9.32 -13.39 0.46
C GLU A 121 9.60 -12.41 1.61
N ARG A 122 10.73 -11.68 1.57
CA ARG A 122 11.05 -10.63 2.54
C ARG A 122 10.06 -9.46 2.43
N VAL A 123 9.81 -8.96 1.22
CA VAL A 123 8.83 -7.89 0.98
C VAL A 123 7.44 -8.31 1.47
N GLN A 124 6.99 -9.51 1.10
CA GLN A 124 5.68 -10.04 1.53
C GLN A 124 5.54 -10.06 3.04
N ARG A 125 6.49 -10.68 3.74
CA ARG A 125 6.45 -10.78 5.21
C ARG A 125 6.43 -9.39 5.85
N ARG A 126 7.27 -8.47 5.38
CA ARG A 126 7.36 -7.10 5.91
C ARG A 126 6.06 -6.32 5.66
N LEU A 127 5.51 -6.40 4.45
CA LEU A 127 4.26 -5.73 4.09
C LEU A 127 3.06 -6.28 4.86
N VAL A 128 2.95 -7.61 5.02
CA VAL A 128 1.88 -8.24 5.80
C VAL A 128 1.95 -7.80 7.27
N THR A 129 3.15 -7.72 7.85
CA THR A 129 3.32 -7.18 9.21
C THR A 129 2.93 -5.71 9.29
N TYR A 130 3.40 -4.86 8.36
CA TYR A 130 3.04 -3.44 8.31
C TYR A 130 1.52 -3.25 8.25
N LEU A 131 0.84 -3.92 7.32
CA LEU A 131 -0.62 -3.84 7.16
C LEU A 131 -1.39 -4.37 8.39
N LYS A 132 -0.82 -5.25 9.20
CA LYS A 132 -1.49 -5.74 10.42
C LYS A 132 -1.26 -4.85 11.62
N GLU A 133 -0.04 -4.35 11.78
CA GLU A 133 0.42 -3.69 13.00
C GLU A 133 0.38 -2.16 12.92
N GLU A 134 0.28 -1.58 11.72
CA GLU A 134 0.04 -0.14 11.58
C GLU A 134 -1.31 0.23 12.20
N LYS A 135 -1.32 1.29 13.00
CA LYS A 135 -2.51 1.80 13.70
C LYS A 135 -2.82 3.24 13.33
N ASP A 136 -1.85 3.98 12.81
CA ASP A 136 -2.10 5.32 12.28
C ASP A 136 -2.69 5.22 10.88
N ILE A 137 -4.00 5.40 10.82
CA ILE A 137 -4.82 5.23 9.62
C ILE A 137 -5.35 6.57 9.10
N ARG A 138 -4.74 7.68 9.52
CA ARG A 138 -5.07 9.02 8.99
C ARG A 138 -4.79 9.07 7.48
N GLY A 139 -5.74 9.59 6.71
CA GLY A 139 -5.57 9.84 5.28
C GLY A 139 -4.78 11.12 5.00
N TYR A 140 -5.34 12.28 5.41
CA TYR A 140 -4.72 13.59 5.27
C TYR A 140 -4.49 14.24 6.64
N VAL A 141 -3.35 14.90 6.82
CA VAL A 141 -3.00 15.68 8.02
C VAL A 141 -2.88 17.13 7.60
N GLU A 142 -3.66 18.01 8.25
CA GLU A 142 -3.63 19.45 7.99
C GLU A 142 -2.19 20.00 8.09
N ASP A 143 -1.84 20.89 7.16
CA ASP A 143 -0.51 21.49 6.95
C ASP A 143 0.64 20.51 6.60
N LYS A 144 0.44 19.19 6.75
CA LYS A 144 1.49 18.18 6.54
C LYS A 144 1.23 17.24 5.37
N GLY A 145 0.03 17.26 4.77
CA GLY A 145 -0.30 16.48 3.57
C GLY A 145 -0.72 15.04 3.86
N TRP A 146 -0.47 14.14 2.91
CA TRP A 146 -0.94 12.76 2.97
C TRP A 146 -0.16 11.91 3.97
N ALA A 147 -0.87 11.14 4.79
CA ALA A 147 -0.33 10.03 5.56
C ALA A 147 -0.72 8.70 4.88
N HIS A 148 -2.01 8.46 4.63
CA HIS A 148 -2.49 7.44 3.68
C HIS A 148 -1.99 6.01 3.90
N ALA A 149 -1.82 5.59 5.16
CA ALA A 149 -1.26 4.27 5.46
C ALA A 149 -2.02 3.08 4.82
N PRO A 150 -3.38 3.01 4.88
CA PRO A 150 -4.11 1.94 4.22
C PRO A 150 -3.96 1.98 2.69
N ALA A 151 -3.97 3.18 2.11
CA ALA A 151 -3.91 3.41 0.68
C ALA A 151 -2.56 2.97 0.09
N HIS A 152 -1.45 3.45 0.65
CA HIS A 152 -0.11 3.11 0.17
C HIS A 152 0.22 1.64 0.42
N GLY A 153 -0.28 1.07 1.52
CA GLY A 153 -0.17 -0.37 1.80
C GLY A 153 -0.95 -1.23 0.81
N ALA A 154 -2.10 -0.75 0.33
CA ALA A 154 -2.90 -1.44 -0.69
C ALA A 154 -2.17 -1.47 -2.04
N ASP A 155 -1.60 -0.36 -2.49
CA ASP A 155 -0.80 -0.31 -3.73
C ASP A 155 0.37 -1.29 -3.68
N ALA A 156 1.09 -1.34 -2.56
CA ALA A 156 2.18 -2.29 -2.37
C ALA A 156 1.69 -3.74 -2.42
N ALA A 157 0.50 -4.02 -1.85
CA ALA A 157 -0.10 -5.35 -1.89
C ALA A 157 -0.55 -5.72 -3.31
N GLU A 158 -1.12 -4.78 -4.06
CA GLU A 158 -1.50 -4.95 -5.47
C GLU A 158 -0.30 -5.33 -6.34
N ASP A 159 0.78 -4.55 -6.26
CA ASP A 159 1.96 -4.77 -7.09
C ASP A 159 2.73 -6.03 -6.69
N LEU A 160 2.78 -6.33 -5.38
CA LEU A 160 3.36 -7.58 -4.89
C LEU A 160 2.56 -8.80 -5.36
N ALA A 161 1.22 -8.73 -5.33
CA ALA A 161 0.35 -9.82 -5.76
C ALA A 161 0.51 -10.18 -7.24
N GLN A 162 1.16 -9.35 -8.06
CA GLN A 162 1.46 -9.66 -9.46
C GLN A 162 2.76 -10.46 -9.65
N SER A 163 3.62 -10.56 -8.63
CA SER A 163 4.89 -11.29 -8.74
C SER A 163 4.66 -12.79 -8.92
N SER A 164 5.35 -13.40 -9.89
CA SER A 164 5.34 -14.86 -10.10
C SER A 164 5.95 -15.64 -8.94
N ASN A 165 6.69 -14.97 -8.05
CA ASN A 165 7.28 -15.56 -6.85
C ASN A 165 6.32 -15.59 -5.66
N ILE A 166 5.11 -15.02 -5.78
CA ILE A 166 4.05 -15.13 -4.77
C ILE A 166 3.18 -16.36 -5.07
N ASP A 167 3.05 -17.22 -4.06
CA ASP A 167 2.21 -18.41 -4.08
C ASP A 167 0.82 -18.17 -3.47
N ARG A 168 -0.02 -19.21 -3.45
CA ARG A 168 -1.37 -19.18 -2.87
C ARG A 168 -1.36 -18.76 -1.39
N SER A 169 -0.40 -19.22 -0.61
CA SER A 169 -0.29 -18.85 0.81
C SER A 169 0.00 -17.36 0.95
N GLY A 170 0.87 -16.81 0.12
CA GLY A 170 1.15 -15.38 0.09
C GLY A 170 -0.07 -14.53 -0.28
N LEU A 171 -0.82 -14.93 -1.31
CA LEU A 171 -2.07 -14.25 -1.68
C LEU A 171 -3.10 -14.25 -0.54
N ARG A 172 -3.26 -15.39 0.16
CA ARG A 172 -4.12 -15.48 1.36
C ARG A 172 -3.67 -14.54 2.47
N GLN A 173 -2.36 -14.45 2.72
CA GLN A 173 -1.82 -13.56 3.75
C GLN A 173 -2.06 -12.09 3.41
N LEU A 174 -1.95 -11.70 2.14
CA LEU A 174 -2.27 -10.34 1.68
C LEU A 174 -3.76 -10.03 1.86
N LEU A 175 -4.66 -10.93 1.46
CA LEU A 175 -6.10 -10.76 1.70
C LEU A 175 -6.43 -10.57 3.19
N VAL A 176 -5.83 -11.39 4.06
CA VAL A 176 -6.01 -11.26 5.52
C VAL A 176 -5.47 -9.92 6.03
N ALA A 177 -4.34 -9.45 5.51
CA ALA A 177 -3.77 -8.17 5.92
C ALA A 177 -4.63 -6.98 5.44
N LEU A 178 -5.16 -7.03 4.22
CA LEU A 178 -6.10 -6.02 3.70
C LEU A 178 -7.42 -6.04 4.48
N ALA A 179 -7.91 -7.21 4.90
CA ALA A 179 -9.10 -7.32 5.75
C ALA A 179 -8.95 -6.54 7.07
N VAL A 180 -7.76 -6.50 7.67
CA VAL A 180 -7.51 -5.68 8.88
C VAL A 180 -7.75 -4.20 8.59
N LYS A 181 -7.36 -3.71 7.41
CA LYS A 181 -7.58 -2.30 7.03
C LYS A 181 -9.03 -2.01 6.62
N ILE A 182 -9.69 -2.94 5.93
CA ILE A 182 -11.11 -2.83 5.58
C ILE A 182 -11.98 -2.78 6.84
N THR A 183 -11.61 -3.57 7.85
CA THR A 183 -12.35 -3.69 9.11
C THR A 183 -11.85 -2.75 10.21
N GLU A 184 -11.05 -1.74 9.86
CA GLU A 184 -10.54 -0.74 10.80
C GLU A 184 -11.70 0.04 11.46
N PRO A 185 -11.82 -0.01 12.79
CA PRO A 185 -12.94 0.64 13.47
C PRO A 185 -12.69 2.10 13.88
N SER A 186 -11.45 2.59 13.89
CA SER A 186 -11.14 3.91 14.48
C SER A 186 -11.50 5.11 13.59
N THR A 187 -11.57 4.95 12.27
CA THR A 187 -12.03 6.00 11.35
C THR A 187 -12.75 5.43 10.13
N VAL A 188 -13.49 6.30 9.42
CA VAL A 188 -14.04 5.97 8.09
C VAL A 188 -13.04 6.37 7.01
N HIS A 189 -12.83 5.47 6.05
CA HIS A 189 -12.05 5.75 4.83
C HIS A 189 -12.82 6.73 3.93
N ILE A 190 -12.18 7.86 3.59
CA ILE A 190 -12.81 8.95 2.82
C ILE A 190 -11.92 9.51 1.71
N TYR A 191 -10.72 8.95 1.54
CA TYR A 191 -9.71 9.43 0.59
C TYR A 191 -9.29 8.30 -0.36
N ASP A 192 -10.28 7.60 -0.92
CA ASP A 192 -10.13 6.48 -1.88
C ASP A 192 -9.36 5.25 -1.35
N GLU A 193 -9.22 5.10 -0.02
CA GLU A 193 -8.60 3.90 0.54
C GLU A 193 -9.40 2.64 0.17
N ASP A 194 -10.72 2.71 0.15
CA ASP A 194 -11.61 1.62 -0.25
C ASP A 194 -11.38 1.20 -1.72
N GLN A 195 -11.23 2.17 -2.62
CA GLN A 195 -10.97 1.92 -4.04
C GLN A 195 -9.61 1.27 -4.25
N ARG A 196 -8.55 1.78 -3.61
CA ARG A 196 -7.19 1.23 -3.74
C ARG A 196 -7.09 -0.18 -3.14
N ILE A 197 -7.74 -0.42 -1.99
CA ILE A 197 -7.83 -1.77 -1.43
C ILE A 197 -8.61 -2.70 -2.37
N ALA A 198 -9.69 -2.24 -3.00
CA ALA A 198 -10.46 -3.05 -3.93
C ALA A 198 -9.65 -3.44 -5.18
N HIS A 199 -8.83 -2.53 -5.73
CA HIS A 199 -7.89 -2.85 -6.81
C HIS A 199 -6.88 -3.94 -6.40
N ALA A 200 -6.29 -3.84 -5.22
CA ALA A 200 -5.40 -4.87 -4.68
C ALA A 200 -6.10 -6.23 -4.57
N VAL A 201 -7.33 -6.28 -4.05
CA VAL A 201 -8.13 -7.51 -3.95
C VAL A 201 -8.45 -8.09 -5.34
N VAL A 202 -8.85 -7.25 -6.30
CA VAL A 202 -9.12 -7.68 -7.68
C VAL A 202 -7.88 -8.31 -8.29
N THR A 203 -6.72 -7.69 -8.12
CA THR A 203 -5.43 -8.21 -8.61
C THR A 203 -5.08 -9.55 -7.97
N ILE A 204 -5.32 -9.71 -6.66
CA ILE A 204 -5.15 -11.00 -5.96
C ILE A 204 -6.10 -12.06 -6.51
N LEU A 205 -7.38 -11.75 -6.68
CA LEU A 205 -8.38 -12.69 -7.21
C LEU A 205 -8.08 -13.10 -8.65
N ARG A 206 -7.61 -12.16 -9.47
CA ARG A 206 -7.24 -12.39 -10.87
C ARG A 206 -6.07 -13.37 -11.04
N ARG A 207 -5.25 -13.56 -10.00
CA ARG A 207 -4.22 -14.62 -10.01
C ARG A 207 -4.82 -16.01 -10.14
N ASN A 208 -6.10 -16.20 -9.81
CA ASN A 208 -6.84 -17.46 -9.91
C ASN A 208 -6.12 -18.65 -9.25
N MET A 209 -5.47 -18.39 -8.11
CA MET A 209 -4.76 -19.40 -7.31
C MET A 209 -5.48 -19.75 -6.01
N LEU A 210 -6.51 -18.99 -5.64
CA LEU A 210 -7.29 -19.18 -4.43
C LEU A 210 -8.44 -20.16 -4.69
N GLU A 211 -8.74 -21.01 -3.71
CA GLU A 211 -9.96 -21.83 -3.76
C GLU A 211 -11.17 -21.01 -3.32
N LEU A 212 -12.38 -21.45 -3.71
CA LEU A 212 -13.63 -20.80 -3.32
C LEU A 212 -13.79 -20.72 -1.79
N ASP A 213 -13.29 -21.71 -1.05
CA ASP A 213 -13.29 -21.71 0.41
C ASP A 213 -12.37 -20.63 1.01
N ASP A 214 -11.23 -20.32 0.36
CA ASP A 214 -10.36 -19.22 0.78
C ASP A 214 -11.09 -17.89 0.65
N ILE A 215 -11.79 -17.70 -0.47
CA ILE A 215 -12.54 -16.48 -0.80
C ILE A 215 -13.72 -16.33 0.16
N THR A 216 -14.52 -17.38 0.35
CA THR A 216 -15.66 -17.39 1.27
C THR A 216 -15.22 -17.06 2.69
N SER A 217 -14.16 -17.74 3.16
CA SER A 217 -13.61 -17.50 4.50
C SER A 217 -13.12 -16.06 4.70
N TRP A 218 -12.57 -15.45 3.64
CA TRP A 218 -12.12 -14.06 3.67
C TRP A 218 -13.30 -13.09 3.69
N ILE A 219 -14.31 -13.26 2.83
CA ILE A 219 -15.53 -12.41 2.82
C ILE A 219 -16.25 -12.51 4.17
N ASP A 220 -16.43 -13.72 4.70
CA ASP A 220 -17.03 -13.94 6.03
C ASP A 220 -16.24 -13.23 7.14
N SER A 221 -14.91 -13.16 7.02
CA SER A 221 -14.08 -12.48 8.01
C SER A 221 -14.33 -10.97 8.07
N LEU A 222 -14.75 -10.35 6.97
CA LEU A 222 -15.08 -8.91 6.93
C LEU A 222 -16.36 -8.59 7.71
N GLN A 223 -17.25 -9.57 7.86
CA GLN A 223 -18.51 -9.41 8.59
C GLN A 223 -18.37 -9.64 10.09
N ARG A 224 -17.26 -10.23 10.56
CA ARG A 224 -17.08 -10.54 11.98
C ARG A 224 -16.85 -9.23 12.73
N SER A 225 -17.89 -8.72 13.37
CA SER A 225 -17.69 -7.71 14.41
C SER A 225 -16.81 -8.32 15.49
N ASN A 226 -15.76 -7.62 15.90
CA ASN A 226 -14.99 -7.95 17.09
C ASN A 226 -15.84 -7.61 18.32
N SER A 227 -16.95 -8.34 18.47
CA SER A 227 -17.98 -8.23 19.50
C SER A 227 -17.49 -8.69 20.88
N ARG A 228 -16.19 -8.70 21.12
CA ARG A 228 -15.57 -8.96 22.44
C ARG A 228 -15.81 -7.82 23.45
N GLY A 229 -16.91 -7.08 23.31
CA GLY A 229 -17.45 -6.17 24.33
C GLY A 229 -16.68 -4.87 24.57
N THR A 230 -15.68 -4.54 23.75
CA THR A 230 -14.81 -3.37 23.98
C THR A 230 -15.01 -2.22 22.98
N GLN A 231 -15.71 -2.44 21.86
CA GLN A 231 -15.94 -1.41 20.85
C GLN A 231 -17.10 -0.50 21.23
N THR A 232 -16.93 0.80 21.01
CA THR A 232 -17.99 1.80 21.10
C THR A 232 -19.00 1.65 19.96
N LEU A 233 -20.18 2.27 20.11
CA LEU A 233 -21.18 2.34 19.02
C LEU A 233 -20.64 3.09 17.79
N GLN A 234 -19.80 4.09 18.02
CA GLN A 234 -19.15 4.86 16.95
C GLN A 234 -18.20 3.95 16.15
N GLU A 235 -17.27 3.28 16.83
CA GLU A 235 -16.32 2.34 16.21
C GLU A 235 -17.02 1.22 15.44
N THR A 236 -18.09 0.67 16.01
CA THR A 236 -18.93 -0.34 15.35
C THR A 236 -19.55 0.20 14.05
N SER A 237 -20.02 1.45 14.08
CA SER A 237 -20.64 2.11 12.91
C SER A 237 -19.60 2.46 11.84
N GLN A 238 -18.41 2.92 12.25
CA GLN A 238 -17.30 3.25 11.35
C GLN A 238 -16.78 1.99 10.63
N GLN A 239 -16.57 0.90 11.39
CA GLN A 239 -16.21 -0.40 10.82
C GLN A 239 -17.25 -0.89 9.81
N ALA A 240 -18.54 -0.84 10.18
CA ALA A 240 -19.63 -1.26 9.30
C ALA A 240 -19.70 -0.41 8.02
N MET A 241 -19.44 0.91 8.11
CA MET A 241 -19.35 1.80 6.96
C MET A 241 -18.18 1.41 6.04
N ASN A 242 -16.98 1.21 6.59
CA ASN A 242 -15.80 0.81 5.81
C ASN A 242 -16.03 -0.49 5.05
N VAL A 243 -16.54 -1.52 5.73
CA VAL A 243 -16.86 -2.82 5.11
C VAL A 243 -17.91 -2.66 4.02
N ARG A 244 -18.99 -1.91 4.28
CA ARG A 244 -20.06 -1.70 3.31
C ARG A 244 -19.55 -0.99 2.05
N VAL A 245 -18.87 0.15 2.22
CA VAL A 245 -18.35 0.94 1.11
C VAL A 245 -17.36 0.11 0.30
N PHE A 246 -16.43 -0.58 0.96
CA PHE A 246 -15.49 -1.47 0.30
C PHE A 246 -16.19 -2.55 -0.54
N LEU A 247 -17.19 -3.25 0.02
CA LEU A 247 -17.90 -4.32 -0.71
C LEU A 247 -18.69 -3.78 -1.90
N GLN A 248 -19.29 -2.59 -1.76
CA GLN A 248 -19.96 -1.90 -2.88
C GLN A 248 -18.96 -1.53 -3.97
N THR A 249 -17.82 -0.93 -3.60
CA THR A 249 -16.74 -0.56 -4.52
C THR A 249 -16.19 -1.80 -5.24
N LEU A 250 -15.87 -2.87 -4.51
CA LEU A 250 -15.41 -4.14 -5.09
C LEU A 250 -16.43 -4.71 -6.06
N TYR A 251 -17.71 -4.79 -5.67
CA TYR A 251 -18.79 -5.26 -6.54
C TYR A 251 -18.85 -4.46 -7.84
N PHE A 252 -18.82 -3.12 -7.76
CA PHE A 252 -18.86 -2.28 -8.94
C PHE A 252 -17.64 -2.47 -9.84
N ILE A 253 -16.44 -2.62 -9.29
CA ILE A 253 -15.22 -2.86 -10.08
C ILE A 253 -15.33 -4.17 -10.87
N ILE A 254 -15.83 -5.25 -10.25
CA ILE A 254 -15.91 -6.59 -10.87
C ILE A 254 -17.24 -6.86 -11.57
N ARG A 255 -18.14 -5.87 -11.70
CA ARG A 255 -19.52 -6.07 -12.14
C ARG A 255 -19.65 -6.67 -13.54
N THR A 256 -18.66 -6.45 -14.40
CA THR A 256 -18.61 -6.92 -15.79
C THR A 256 -17.65 -8.08 -16.01
N GLU A 257 -16.99 -8.58 -14.96
CA GLU A 257 -16.02 -9.68 -15.06
C GLU A 257 -16.78 -11.01 -15.08
N GLU A 258 -16.97 -11.64 -16.24
CA GLU A 258 -17.79 -12.86 -16.34
C GLU A 258 -17.06 -14.15 -15.91
N GLU A 259 -15.74 -14.11 -15.80
CA GLU A 259 -14.91 -15.27 -15.46
C GLU A 259 -14.84 -15.53 -13.95
N GLU A 260 -14.63 -16.79 -13.57
CA GLU A 260 -14.31 -17.13 -12.18
C GLU A 260 -12.90 -16.62 -11.79
N PRO A 261 -12.69 -16.18 -10.53
CA PRO A 261 -13.62 -16.27 -9.41
C PRO A 261 -14.58 -15.07 -9.26
N PHE A 262 -14.62 -14.14 -10.22
CA PHE A 262 -15.37 -12.88 -10.05
C PHE A 262 -16.87 -13.10 -10.02
N THR A 263 -17.38 -14.04 -10.83
CA THR A 263 -18.78 -14.45 -10.77
C THR A 263 -19.14 -14.99 -9.40
N PHE A 264 -18.35 -15.90 -8.82
CA PHE A 264 -18.55 -16.36 -7.44
C PHE A 264 -18.51 -15.22 -6.42
N VAL A 265 -17.49 -14.35 -6.49
CA VAL A 265 -17.31 -13.24 -5.55
C VAL A 265 -18.51 -12.28 -5.57
N ARG A 266 -19.07 -11.95 -6.74
CA ARG A 266 -20.28 -11.13 -6.84
C ARG A 266 -21.45 -11.75 -6.08
N HIS A 267 -21.67 -13.05 -6.22
CA HIS A 267 -22.75 -13.75 -5.52
C HIS A 267 -22.56 -13.71 -4.00
N GLU A 268 -21.33 -13.92 -3.51
CA GLU A 268 -21.04 -13.83 -2.08
C GLU A 268 -21.24 -12.41 -1.53
N ILE A 269 -20.81 -11.38 -2.27
CA ILE A 269 -21.02 -9.98 -1.88
C ILE A 269 -22.53 -9.65 -1.80
N ILE A 270 -23.33 -10.08 -2.77
CA ILE A 270 -24.79 -9.85 -2.76
C ILE A 270 -25.42 -10.47 -1.50
N LYS A 271 -25.08 -11.73 -1.18
CA LYS A 271 -25.58 -12.41 0.03
C LYS A 271 -25.25 -11.62 1.30
N VAL A 272 -24.03 -11.09 1.37
CA VAL A 272 -23.58 -10.27 2.50
C VAL A 272 -24.39 -8.97 2.61
N ILE A 273 -24.55 -8.24 1.50
CA ILE A 273 -25.25 -6.96 1.48
C ILE A 273 -26.74 -7.13 1.82
N GLU A 274 -27.41 -8.15 1.28
CA GLU A 274 -28.82 -8.43 1.53
C GLU A 274 -29.09 -8.86 2.98
N LYS A 275 -28.21 -9.70 3.56
CA LYS A 275 -28.35 -10.18 4.94
C LYS A 275 -28.15 -9.06 5.97
N ALA A 276 -27.32 -8.07 5.66
CA ALA A 276 -26.99 -6.99 6.57
C ALA A 276 -28.16 -6.01 6.82
N ARG A 277 -29.28 -6.08 6.07
CA ARG A 277 -30.39 -5.11 6.10
C ARG A 277 -29.87 -3.67 6.23
N LEU A 278 -28.99 -3.31 5.30
CA LEU A 278 -28.54 -1.94 5.08
C LEU A 278 -29.66 -1.09 4.50
#